data_AF-L7U601-F1
#
_entry.id   AF-L7U601-F1
#
_cell.length_a   1.000
_cell.length_b   1.000
_cell.length_c   1.000
_cell.angle_alpha   90.00
_cell.angle_beta   90.00
_cell.angle_gamma   90.00
#
_symmetry.space_group_name_H-M   'P 1'
#
loop_
_entity.id
_entity.type
_entity.pdbx_description
1 polymer ?
#
loop_
_entity_poly.entity_id
_entity_poly.type
_entity_poly.pdbx_seq_one_letter_code
_entity_poly.pdbx_strand_id
1 'polypeptide(L)'
;MNLSIADQVRLAFQVQNRTAATWGAVLGALPPLSAFAFSHFGLGALDTWRGWLAAVFVLACLLFSAPKVYKWSAAAFGASQWPRAEAVGFVVLLEGAMTLADHSVPVLAAVSYVCLVVLVCINSVVTGVALALDQKATRAAAREEQRNPDTLSLVSAPPVVPLAVVKRAPRRTARPARRAAKR
;
A
#
# COMPACT_ATOMS: atom_id res chain seq x y z
N MET A 1 -17.30 -3.05 -0.54
CA MET A 1 -17.88 -3.69 -1.75
C MET A 1 -17.34 -5.10 -1.83
N ASN A 2 -18.20 -6.12 -1.74
CA ASN A 2 -17.80 -7.53 -1.80
C ASN A 2 -17.89 -8.01 -3.25
N LEU A 3 -16.87 -7.72 -4.06
CA LEU A 3 -16.73 -8.31 -5.40
C LEU A 3 -16.27 -9.76 -5.24
N SER A 4 -16.91 -10.68 -5.97
CA SER A 4 -16.41 -12.05 -6.10
C SER A 4 -14.98 -12.05 -6.66
N ILE A 5 -14.15 -13.02 -6.28
CA ILE A 5 -12.77 -13.14 -6.79
C ILE A 5 -12.76 -13.21 -8.32
N ALA A 6 -13.70 -13.94 -8.92
CA ALA A 6 -13.82 -14.03 -10.36
C ALA A 6 -14.06 -12.65 -11.00
N ASP A 7 -14.84 -11.79 -10.36
CA ASP A 7 -15.12 -10.44 -10.85
C ASP A 7 -13.91 -9.51 -10.66
N GLN A 8 -13.16 -9.67 -9.56
CA GLN A 8 -11.90 -8.95 -9.35
C GLN A 8 -10.89 -9.27 -10.45
N VAL A 9 -10.72 -10.56 -10.78
CA VAL A 9 -9.84 -10.99 -11.86
C VAL A 9 -10.33 -10.45 -13.20
N ARG A 10 -11.61 -10.61 -13.52
CA ARG A 10 -12.19 -10.09 -14.77
C ARG A 10 -12.01 -8.57 -14.90
N LEU A 11 -12.24 -7.83 -13.81
CA LEU A 11 -12.07 -6.38 -13.78
C LEU A 11 -10.61 -5.97 -14.04
N ALA A 12 -9.65 -6.68 -13.47
CA ALA A 12 -8.22 -6.43 -13.69
C ALA A 12 -7.83 -6.64 -15.16
N PHE A 13 -8.39 -7.64 -15.83
CA PHE A 13 -8.05 -7.96 -17.23
C PHE A 13 -8.89 -7.22 -18.29
N GLN A 14 -9.78 -6.30 -17.89
CA GLN A 14 -10.52 -5.47 -18.85
C GLN A 14 -9.60 -4.51 -19.62
N VAL A 15 -9.82 -4.38 -20.93
CA VAL A 15 -9.00 -3.53 -21.82
C VAL A 15 -8.91 -2.08 -21.33
N GLN A 16 -10.01 -1.55 -20.78
CA GLN A 16 -10.09 -0.17 -20.27
C GLN A 16 -9.25 0.06 -19.00
N ASN A 17 -8.84 -1.01 -18.31
CA ASN A 17 -8.10 -0.97 -17.06
C ASN A 17 -6.65 -1.48 -17.22
N ARG A 18 -6.16 -1.68 -18.46
CA ARG A 18 -4.81 -2.23 -18.70
C ARG A 18 -3.71 -1.45 -17.99
N THR A 19 -3.79 -0.12 -17.97
CA THR A 19 -2.79 0.71 -17.28
C THR A 19 -2.82 0.51 -15.77
N ALA A 20 -4.01 0.45 -15.16
CA ALA A 20 -4.17 0.13 -13.75
C ALA A 20 -3.68 -1.28 -13.42
N ALA A 21 -3.92 -2.25 -14.30
CA ALA A 21 -3.43 -3.62 -14.16
C ALA A 21 -1.89 -3.69 -14.25
N THR A 22 -1.27 -2.99 -15.20
CA THR A 22 0.20 -2.94 -15.33
C THR A 22 0.84 -2.31 -14.09
N TRP A 23 0.35 -1.14 -13.66
CA TRP A 23 0.85 -0.50 -12.44
C TRP A 23 0.55 -1.31 -11.19
N GLY A 24 -0.61 -1.96 -11.14
CA GLY A 24 -0.98 -2.90 -10.08
C GLY A 24 -0.02 -4.09 -10.01
N ALA A 25 0.38 -4.64 -11.16
CA ALA A 25 1.35 -5.71 -11.24
C ALA A 25 2.74 -5.27 -10.77
N VAL A 26 3.22 -4.13 -11.24
CA VAL A 26 4.52 -3.59 -10.81
C VAL A 26 4.52 -3.32 -9.30
N LEU A 27 3.55 -2.56 -8.80
CA LEU A 27 3.49 -2.17 -7.39
C LEU A 27 3.16 -3.36 -6.47
N GLY A 28 2.34 -4.30 -6.93
CA GLY A 28 1.96 -5.49 -6.18
C GLY A 28 3.06 -6.54 -6.11
N ALA A 29 3.91 -6.66 -7.14
CA ALA A 29 5.02 -7.61 -7.15
C ALA A 29 6.20 -7.16 -6.27
N LEU A 30 6.39 -5.85 -6.08
CA LEU A 30 7.57 -5.32 -5.38
C LEU A 30 7.73 -5.84 -3.95
N PRO A 31 6.71 -5.81 -3.06
CA PRO A 31 6.88 -6.30 -1.69
C PRO A 31 7.30 -7.77 -1.57
N PRO A 32 6.61 -8.76 -2.22
CA PRO A 32 7.02 -10.16 -2.10
C PRO A 32 8.38 -10.44 -2.77
N LEU A 33 8.70 -9.80 -3.90
CA LEU A 33 10.03 -9.93 -4.53
C LEU A 33 11.14 -9.39 -3.63
N SER A 34 10.91 -8.24 -2.99
CA SER A 34 11.89 -7.65 -2.09
C SER A 34 12.08 -8.52 -0.84
N ALA A 35 10.98 -8.97 -0.21
CA ALA A 35 11.05 -9.90 0.92
C ALA A 35 11.87 -11.14 0.58
N PHE A 36 11.59 -11.77 -0.56
CA PHE A 36 12.31 -12.96 -1.04
C PHE A 36 13.79 -12.68 -1.29
N ALA A 37 14.13 -11.56 -1.95
CA ALA A 37 15.51 -11.23 -2.27
C ALA A 37 16.34 -10.99 -1.00
N PHE A 38 15.79 -10.21 -0.05
CA PHE A 38 16.47 -9.97 1.22
C PHE A 38 16.56 -11.22 2.09
N SER A 39 15.54 -12.08 2.12
CA SER A 39 15.56 -13.29 2.94
C SER A 39 16.60 -14.31 2.46
N HIS A 40 16.75 -14.53 1.15
CA HIS A 40 17.64 -15.57 0.62
C HIS A 40 19.03 -15.07 0.23
N PHE A 41 19.17 -13.81 -0.21
CA PHE A 41 20.45 -13.27 -0.67
C PHE A 41 21.04 -12.22 0.30
N GLY A 42 20.22 -11.61 1.14
CA GLY A 42 20.63 -10.53 2.04
C GLY A 42 21.05 -10.99 3.43
N LEU A 43 20.27 -11.85 4.08
CA LEU A 43 20.45 -12.15 5.51
C LEU A 43 21.75 -12.89 5.85
N GLY A 44 22.20 -13.80 5.00
CA GLY A 44 23.41 -14.60 5.26
C GLY A 44 24.74 -13.87 5.00
N ALA A 45 24.70 -12.75 4.28
CA ALA A 45 25.90 -12.05 3.80
C ALA A 45 26.22 -10.76 4.59
N LEU A 46 25.43 -10.43 5.61
CA LEU A 46 25.46 -9.13 6.29
C LEU A 46 25.87 -9.29 7.77
N ASP A 47 26.82 -8.45 8.21
CA ASP A 47 27.21 -8.33 9.62
C ASP A 47 26.00 -8.02 10.53
N THR A 48 26.13 -8.30 11.83
CA THR A 48 25.04 -8.30 12.84
C THR A 48 24.04 -7.14 12.72
N TRP A 49 24.49 -5.89 12.60
CA TRP A 49 23.58 -4.74 12.47
C TRP A 49 22.81 -4.71 11.13
N ARG A 50 23.50 -5.01 10.03
CA ARG A 50 22.90 -4.99 8.68
C ARG A 50 21.95 -6.17 8.48
N GLY A 51 22.27 -7.34 9.05
CA GLY A 51 21.36 -8.49 9.09
C GLY A 51 20.06 -8.17 9.83
N TRP A 52 20.14 -7.44 10.95
CA TRP A 52 18.94 -7.02 11.71
C TRP A 52 18.06 -6.05 10.90
N LEU A 53 18.66 -5.06 10.24
CA LEU A 53 17.92 -4.15 9.35
C LEU A 53 17.25 -4.87 8.18
N ALA A 54 17.94 -5.84 7.56
CA ALA A 54 17.37 -6.66 6.51
C ALA A 54 16.17 -7.49 7.02
N ALA A 55 16.25 -8.05 8.23
CA ALA A 55 15.15 -8.79 8.84
C ALA A 55 13.93 -7.90 9.11
N VAL A 56 14.14 -6.68 9.62
CA VAL A 56 13.06 -5.69 9.79
C VAL A 56 12.43 -5.32 8.45
N PHE A 57 13.24 -5.14 7.41
CA PHE A 57 12.75 -4.82 6.08
C PHE A 57 11.90 -5.97 5.48
N VAL A 58 12.36 -7.21 5.63
CA VAL A 58 11.57 -8.40 5.23
C VAL A 58 10.24 -8.42 5.98
N LEU A 59 10.27 -8.25 7.32
CA LEU A 59 9.06 -8.22 8.13
C LEU A 59 8.09 -7.12 7.70
N ALA A 60 8.59 -5.92 7.37
CA ALA A 60 7.77 -4.82 6.86
C ALA A 60 7.10 -5.16 5.51
N CYS A 61 7.83 -5.83 4.61
CA CYS A 61 7.28 -6.28 3.33
C CYS A 61 6.17 -7.33 3.52
N LEU A 62 6.38 -8.29 4.43
CA LEU A 62 5.38 -9.30 4.79
C LEU A 62 4.14 -8.65 5.42
N LEU A 63 4.31 -7.78 6.42
CA LEU A 63 3.20 -7.06 7.05
C LEU A 63 2.40 -6.19 6.07
N PHE A 64 3.04 -5.68 5.02
CA PHE A 64 2.35 -4.93 3.97
C PHE A 64 1.57 -5.85 3.00
N SER A 65 2.06 -7.07 2.77
CA SER A 65 1.43 -8.08 1.91
C SER A 65 0.27 -8.79 2.61
N ALA A 66 0.47 -9.19 3.87
CA ALA A 66 -0.43 -10.04 4.64
C ALA A 66 -1.90 -9.57 4.65
N PRO A 67 -2.25 -8.27 4.82
CA PRO A 67 -3.64 -7.84 4.77
C PRO A 67 -4.32 -8.05 3.42
N LYS A 68 -3.57 -7.92 2.31
CA LYS A 68 -4.10 -8.11 0.96
C LYS A 68 -4.39 -9.59 0.72
N VAL A 69 -3.41 -10.44 1.04
CA VAL A 69 -3.53 -11.89 0.91
C VAL A 69 -4.61 -12.43 1.84
N TYR A 70 -4.70 -11.95 3.08
CA TYR A 70 -5.75 -12.33 4.03
C TYR A 70 -7.14 -11.99 3.50
N LYS A 71 -7.38 -10.74 3.07
CA LYS A 71 -8.69 -10.33 2.55
C LYS A 71 -9.08 -11.12 1.30
N TRP A 72 -8.13 -11.36 0.41
CA TRP A 72 -8.34 -12.15 -0.80
C TRP A 72 -8.66 -13.61 -0.47
N SER A 73 -7.92 -14.21 0.45
CA SER A 73 -8.11 -15.61 0.87
C SER A 73 -9.39 -15.80 1.68
N ALA A 74 -9.74 -14.85 2.55
CA ALA A 74 -11.01 -14.87 3.27
C ALA A 74 -12.21 -14.78 2.33
N ALA A 75 -12.08 -14.05 1.22
CA ALA A 75 -13.10 -14.05 0.16
C ALA A 75 -13.13 -15.39 -0.60
N ALA A 76 -12.00 -16.08 -0.74
CA ALA A 76 -11.90 -17.37 -1.43
C ALA A 76 -12.52 -18.50 -0.60
N PHE A 77 -12.23 -18.51 0.70
CA PHE A 77 -12.69 -19.52 1.64
C PHE A 77 -14.07 -19.22 2.23
N GLY A 78 -14.80 -18.21 1.73
CA GLY A 78 -16.02 -17.70 2.35
C GLY A 78 -17.17 -18.71 2.53
N ALA A 79 -17.13 -19.85 1.86
CA ALA A 79 -18.07 -20.96 2.04
C ALA A 79 -17.66 -21.99 3.11
N SER A 80 -16.45 -21.87 3.66
CA SER A 80 -15.94 -22.77 4.71
C SER A 80 -16.60 -22.47 6.06
N GLN A 81 -16.56 -23.46 6.95
CA GLN A 81 -16.98 -23.34 8.34
C GLN A 81 -16.04 -22.41 9.15
N TRP A 82 -14.76 -22.31 8.76
CA TRP A 82 -13.73 -21.52 9.46
C TRP A 82 -12.92 -20.60 8.52
N PRO A 83 -13.57 -19.71 7.77
CA PRO A 83 -12.93 -18.97 6.67
C PRO A 83 -11.80 -18.06 7.13
N ARG A 84 -11.91 -17.52 8.36
CA ARG A 84 -10.89 -16.65 8.95
C ARG A 84 -9.65 -17.44 9.35
N ALA A 85 -9.81 -18.61 9.95
CA ALA A 85 -8.70 -19.45 10.38
C ALA A 85 -7.93 -19.99 9.16
N GLU A 86 -8.66 -20.44 8.13
CA GLU A 86 -8.06 -20.87 6.86
C GLU A 86 -7.33 -19.74 6.16
N ALA A 87 -7.88 -18.53 6.14
CA ALA A 87 -7.21 -17.37 5.57
C ALA A 87 -5.92 -17.01 6.30
N VAL A 88 -5.93 -17.02 7.65
CA VAL A 88 -4.70 -16.79 8.44
C VAL A 88 -3.68 -17.90 8.16
N GLY A 89 -4.11 -19.16 8.22
CA GLY A 89 -3.25 -20.31 7.96
C GLY A 89 -2.62 -20.25 6.57
N PHE A 90 -3.39 -19.86 5.55
CA PHE A 90 -2.90 -19.70 4.18
C PHE A 90 -1.87 -18.57 4.04
N VAL A 91 -2.08 -17.43 4.70
CA VAL A 91 -1.10 -16.33 4.71
C VAL A 91 0.20 -16.76 5.36
N VAL A 92 0.12 -17.36 6.56
CA VAL A 92 1.29 -17.85 7.30
C VAL A 92 2.02 -18.93 6.49
N LEU A 93 1.29 -19.83 5.84
CA LEU A 93 1.85 -20.87 5.00
C LEU A 93 2.60 -20.27 3.81
N LEU A 94 2.00 -19.35 3.06
CA LEU A 94 2.64 -18.73 1.90
C LEU A 94 3.86 -17.89 2.27
N GLU A 95 3.72 -16.98 3.24
CA GLU A 95 4.81 -16.08 3.63
C GLU A 95 5.93 -16.85 4.35
N GLY A 96 5.56 -17.79 5.22
CA GLY A 96 6.51 -18.65 5.93
C GLY A 96 7.25 -19.59 4.97
N ALA A 97 6.54 -20.31 4.09
CA ALA A 97 7.18 -21.20 3.12
C ALA A 97 8.04 -20.45 2.11
N MET A 98 7.63 -19.24 1.70
CA MET A 98 8.48 -18.39 0.86
C MET A 98 9.74 -17.95 1.59
N THR A 99 9.68 -17.55 2.86
CA THR A 99 10.84 -16.92 3.53
C THR A 99 11.78 -17.88 4.23
N LEU A 100 11.27 -19.03 4.70
CA LEU A 100 12.01 -19.98 5.54
C LEU A 100 12.49 -21.22 4.78
N ALA A 101 12.17 -21.34 3.49
CA ALA A 101 12.58 -22.50 2.69
C ALA A 101 14.11 -22.56 2.55
N ASP A 102 14.67 -23.72 2.88
CA ASP A 102 16.08 -24.00 2.61
C ASP A 102 16.29 -24.30 1.11
N HIS A 103 17.13 -23.49 0.47
CA HIS A 103 17.47 -23.64 -0.94
C HIS A 103 18.50 -24.74 -1.21
N SER A 104 19.09 -25.33 -0.17
CA SER A 104 19.94 -26.52 -0.32
C SER A 104 19.15 -27.75 -0.75
N VAL A 105 17.84 -27.79 -0.45
CA VAL A 105 16.93 -28.87 -0.84
C VAL A 105 16.09 -28.43 -2.06
N PRO A 106 16.25 -29.07 -3.24
CA PRO A 106 15.59 -28.62 -4.47
C PRO A 106 14.06 -28.52 -4.38
N VAL A 107 13.43 -29.42 -3.63
CA VAL A 107 11.98 -29.43 -3.44
C VAL A 107 11.52 -28.21 -2.64
N LEU A 108 12.24 -27.83 -1.59
CA LEU A 108 11.91 -26.66 -0.77
C LEU A 108 12.15 -25.36 -1.55
N ALA A 109 13.23 -25.30 -2.34
CA ALA A 109 13.46 -24.18 -3.26
C ALA A 109 12.30 -24.01 -4.25
N ALA A 110 11.82 -25.10 -4.86
CA ALA A 110 10.67 -25.07 -5.75
C ALA A 110 9.40 -24.56 -5.06
N VAL A 111 9.13 -25.02 -3.83
CA VAL A 111 8.00 -24.54 -3.01
C VAL A 111 8.11 -23.04 -2.76
N SER A 112 9.30 -22.54 -2.41
CA SER A 112 9.54 -21.11 -2.19
C SER A 112 9.20 -20.26 -3.42
N TYR A 113 9.66 -20.69 -4.60
CA TYR A 113 9.36 -20.02 -5.87
C TYR A 113 7.86 -20.04 -6.20
N VAL A 114 7.17 -21.16 -5.97
CA VAL A 114 5.73 -21.26 -6.18
C VAL A 114 4.99 -20.31 -5.24
N CYS A 115 5.34 -20.27 -3.96
CA CYS A 115 4.76 -19.34 -2.99
C CYS A 115 5.01 -17.88 -3.38
N LEU A 116 6.22 -17.55 -3.86
CA LEU A 116 6.55 -16.23 -4.38
C LEU A 116 5.65 -15.84 -5.57
N VAL A 117 5.50 -16.72 -6.56
CA VAL A 117 4.65 -16.47 -7.73
C VAL A 117 3.20 -16.24 -7.31
N VAL A 118 2.67 -17.06 -6.40
CA VAL A 118 1.31 -16.90 -5.88
C VAL A 118 1.14 -15.57 -5.15
N LEU A 119 2.07 -15.19 -4.28
CA LEU A 119 2.06 -13.92 -3.56
C LEU A 119 2.12 -12.72 -4.50
N VAL A 120 2.98 -12.77 -5.52
CA VAL A 120 3.08 -11.76 -6.57
C VAL A 120 1.75 -11.64 -7.31
N CYS A 121 1.15 -12.75 -7.75
CA CYS A 121 -0.12 -12.75 -8.46
C CYS A 121 -1.25 -12.13 -7.62
N ILE A 122 -1.40 -12.56 -6.36
CA ILE A 122 -2.46 -12.06 -5.47
C ILE A 122 -2.27 -10.56 -5.22
N ASN A 123 -1.08 -10.11 -4.83
CA ASN A 123 -0.81 -8.69 -4.58
C ASN A 123 -1.01 -7.85 -5.84
N SER A 124 -0.60 -8.36 -7.00
CA SER A 124 -0.77 -7.69 -8.31
C SER A 124 -2.24 -7.49 -8.66
N VAL A 125 -3.06 -8.54 -8.53
CA VAL A 125 -4.51 -8.48 -8.82
C VAL A 125 -5.20 -7.53 -7.86
N VAL A 126 -4.97 -7.67 -6.55
CA VAL A 126 -5.61 -6.82 -5.53
C VAL A 126 -5.23 -5.35 -5.74
N THR A 127 -3.97 -5.05 -6.03
CA THR A 127 -3.49 -3.68 -6.27
C THR A 127 -4.06 -3.12 -7.58
N GLY A 128 -4.06 -3.92 -8.65
CA GLY A 128 -4.63 -3.52 -9.94
C GLY A 128 -6.13 -3.24 -9.87
N VAL A 129 -6.88 -4.07 -9.13
CA VAL A 129 -8.31 -3.85 -8.87
C VAL A 129 -8.54 -2.56 -8.09
N ALA A 130 -7.76 -2.31 -7.04
CA ALA A 130 -7.87 -1.08 -6.26
C ALA A 130 -7.65 0.17 -7.12
N LEU A 131 -6.60 0.16 -7.97
CA LEU A 131 -6.32 1.26 -8.91
C LEU A 131 -7.44 1.41 -9.96
N ALA A 132 -7.96 0.31 -10.50
CA ALA A 132 -9.04 0.36 -11.48
C ALA A 132 -10.35 0.92 -10.90
N LEU A 133 -10.67 0.57 -9.65
CA LEU A 133 -11.83 1.10 -8.94
C LEU A 133 -11.68 2.59 -8.63
N ASP A 134 -10.50 3.03 -8.21
CA ASP A 134 -10.19 4.43 -7.97
C ASP A 134 -10.34 5.26 -9.26
N GLN A 135 -9.77 4.80 -10.37
CA GLN A 135 -9.94 5.44 -11.68
C GLN A 135 -11.40 5.56 -12.11
N LYS A 136 -12.22 4.53 -11.86
CA LYS A 136 -13.66 4.56 -12.15
C LYS A 136 -14.39 5.59 -11.29
N ALA A 137 -14.05 5.69 -10.00
CA ALA A 137 -14.62 6.68 -9.09
C ALA A 137 -14.27 8.11 -9.52
N THR A 138 -13.00 8.38 -9.85
CA THR A 138 -12.57 9.70 -10.35
C THR A 138 -13.28 10.09 -11.65
N ARG A 139 -13.42 9.14 -12.59
CA ARG A 139 -14.15 9.38 -13.86
C ARG A 139 -15.64 9.61 -13.65
N ALA A 140 -16.26 8.92 -12.69
CA ALA A 140 -17.66 9.13 -12.36
C ALA A 140 -17.88 10.52 -11.77
N ALA A 141 -17.04 10.95 -10.83
CA ALA A 141 -17.08 12.29 -10.25
C ALA A 141 -16.93 13.39 -11.30
N ALA A 142 -15.94 13.27 -12.20
CA ALA A 142 -15.74 14.23 -13.29
C ALA A 142 -16.93 14.30 -14.27
N ARG A 143 -17.63 13.18 -14.50
CA ARG A 143 -18.84 13.16 -15.35
C ARG A 143 -20.04 13.81 -14.68
N GLU A 144 -20.19 13.62 -13.37
CA GLU A 144 -21.25 14.25 -12.58
C GLU A 144 -21.05 15.78 -12.54
N GLU A 145 -19.80 16.21 -12.36
CA GLU A 145 -19.39 17.62 -12.44
C GLU A 145 -19.73 18.25 -13.80
N GLN A 146 -19.45 17.54 -14.91
CA GLN A 146 -19.80 18.00 -16.26
C GLN A 146 -21.31 18.00 -16.53
N ARG A 147 -22.06 17.08 -15.92
CA ARG A 147 -23.51 16.96 -16.12
C ARG A 147 -24.30 18.07 -15.41
N ASN A 148 -23.78 18.59 -14.29
CA ASN A 148 -24.46 19.63 -13.51
C ASN A 148 -23.53 20.82 -13.23
N PRO A 149 -23.23 21.64 -14.25
CA PRO A 149 -22.38 22.82 -14.08
C PRO A 149 -22.99 23.85 -13.11
N ASP A 150 -24.32 23.87 -12.95
CA ASP A 150 -25.03 24.83 -12.11
C ASP A 150 -24.89 24.53 -10.60
N THR A 151 -24.66 23.27 -10.20
CA THR A 151 -24.38 22.93 -8.79
C THR A 151 -23.07 23.50 -8.25
N LEU A 152 -22.07 23.75 -9.10
CA LEU A 152 -20.80 24.36 -8.65
C LEU A 152 -20.91 25.88 -8.44
N SER A 153 -21.91 26.54 -9.03
CA SER A 153 -22.17 27.96 -8.78
C SER A 153 -22.68 28.24 -7.36
N LEU A 154 -23.29 27.24 -6.70
CA LEU A 154 -23.86 27.35 -5.35
C LEU A 154 -22.94 26.82 -4.23
N VAL A 155 -21.88 26.07 -4.58
CA VAL A 155 -20.92 25.51 -3.61
C VAL A 155 -19.56 26.23 -3.64
N SER A 156 -19.34 27.16 -4.58
CA SER A 156 -18.16 28.04 -4.64
C SER A 156 -18.24 29.24 -3.68
N ALA A 157 -18.62 29.01 -2.43
CA ALA A 157 -18.10 29.79 -1.33
C ALA A 157 -17.39 28.80 -0.41
N PRO A 158 -16.04 28.70 -0.42
CA PRO A 158 -15.38 28.01 0.68
C PRO A 158 -15.89 28.66 1.97
N PRO A 159 -16.18 27.92 3.05
CA PRO A 159 -16.34 28.55 4.34
C PRO A 159 -15.07 29.36 4.54
N VAL A 160 -15.23 30.68 4.61
CA VAL A 160 -14.18 31.56 5.10
C VAL A 160 -13.94 31.05 6.52
N VAL A 161 -13.02 30.10 6.67
CA VAL A 161 -12.45 29.78 7.96
C VAL A 161 -11.84 31.12 8.36
N PRO A 162 -12.37 31.80 9.40
CA PRO A 162 -11.70 32.98 9.90
C PRO A 162 -10.34 32.45 10.34
N LEU A 163 -9.32 32.74 9.52
CA LEU A 163 -7.93 32.56 9.88
C LEU A 163 -7.80 33.22 11.23
N ALA A 164 -7.67 32.40 12.28
CA ALA A 164 -7.38 32.87 13.61
C ALA A 164 -6.20 33.80 13.44
N VAL A 165 -6.44 35.09 13.67
CA VAL A 165 -5.44 36.12 13.59
C VAL A 165 -4.33 35.68 14.54
N VAL A 166 -3.26 35.12 13.97
CA VAL A 166 -2.02 34.88 14.69
C VAL A 166 -1.59 36.27 15.13
N LYS A 167 -1.87 36.61 16.39
CA LYS A 167 -1.35 37.80 17.07
C LYS A 167 0.17 37.71 16.95
N ARG A 168 0.72 38.34 15.91
CA ARG A 168 2.16 38.56 15.78
C ARG A 168 2.60 39.26 17.05
N ALA A 169 3.44 38.59 17.84
CA ALA A 169 4.08 39.18 18.99
C ALA A 169 4.78 40.48 18.56
N PRO A 170 4.65 41.58 19.32
CA PRO A 170 5.25 42.85 18.95
C PRO A 170 6.78 42.70 18.88
N ARG A 171 7.31 42.93 17.67
CA ARG A 171 8.72 43.00 17.36
C ARG A 171 9.30 44.16 18.18
N ARG A 172 9.91 43.83 19.32
CA ARG A 172 10.55 44.76 20.25
C ARG A 172 11.76 45.37 19.55
N THR A 173 11.54 46.47 18.83
CA THR A 173 12.61 47.28 18.26
C THR A 173 13.38 47.91 19.41
N ALA A 174 14.56 47.37 19.68
CA ALA A 174 15.53 47.99 20.56
C ALA A 174 15.92 49.35 19.96
N ARG A 175 15.42 50.42 20.58
CA ARG A 175 15.80 51.81 20.26
C ARG A 175 17.15 52.08 20.92
N PRO A 176 18.19 52.49 20.17
CA PRO A 176 19.48 52.82 20.77
C PRO A 176 19.36 54.11 21.61
N ALA A 177 19.82 54.04 22.85
CA ALA A 177 19.91 55.18 23.75
C ALA A 177 21.01 56.14 23.27
N ARG A 178 20.59 57.36 22.90
CA ARG A 178 21.48 58.46 22.52
C ARG A 178 21.94 59.17 23.79
N ARG A 179 23.26 59.22 23.99
CA ARG A 179 23.97 60.02 25.00
C ARG A 179 23.61 61.50 24.94
N ALA A 180 23.44 62.12 26.11
CA ALA A 180 23.86 63.49 26.47
C ALA A 180 23.41 63.75 27.93
N ALA A 181 23.99 64.59 28.77
CA ALA A 181 25.27 65.25 28.96
C ALA A 181 25.00 66.30 30.06
N LYS A 182 25.92 66.47 31.02
CA LYS A 182 26.07 67.63 31.93
C LYS A 182 24.89 67.85 32.93
N ARG A 183 25.10 68.25 34.18
CA ARG A 183 26.12 69.09 34.81
C ARG A 183 26.12 68.81 36.31
#